data_AF-A0A7T6XJ02-F1
#
_entry.id   AF-A0A7T6XJ02-F1
#
_cell.length_a   1.000
_cell.length_b   1.000
_cell.length_c   1.000
_cell.angle_alpha   90.00
_cell.angle_beta   90.00
_cell.angle_gamma   90.00
#
_symmetry.space_group_name_H-M   'P 1'
#
loop_
_entity.id
_entity.type
_entity.pdbx_description
1 polymer ?
#
loop_
_entity_poly.entity_id
_entity_poly.type
_entity_poly.pdbx_seq_one_letter_code
_entity_poly.pdbx_strand_id
1 'polypeptide(L)'
;MRVSALAFAAILSLVSAKKINMHCNFAEDHTGMVQQPFCCRDLVPARGNSKANEALDCDQLDQPQLCDDQSRPACCYTIGPKKICTGHVIFQDAEDV
;
A
#
# COMPACT_ATOMS: atom_id res chain seq x y z
N MET A 1 61.68 -2.99 -17.63
CA MET A 1 60.42 -2.30 -17.28
C MET A 1 59.47 -3.33 -16.72
N ARG A 2 59.08 -3.24 -15.44
CA ARG A 2 58.18 -4.21 -14.79
C ARG A 2 56.75 -3.71 -14.91
N VAL A 3 55.90 -4.43 -15.63
CA VAL A 3 54.48 -4.11 -15.76
C VAL A 3 53.74 -4.76 -14.60
N SER A 4 53.40 -3.99 -13.58
CA SER A 4 52.54 -4.45 -12.48
C SER A 4 51.09 -4.38 -12.95
N ALA A 5 50.50 -5.52 -13.29
CA ALA A 5 49.08 -5.63 -13.60
C ALA A 5 48.25 -5.56 -12.31
N LEU A 6 47.60 -4.42 -12.06
CA LEU A 6 46.59 -4.26 -11.02
C LEU A 6 45.27 -4.86 -11.53
N ALA A 7 44.93 -6.07 -11.08
CA ALA A 7 43.63 -6.67 -11.34
C ALA A 7 42.57 -6.04 -10.41
N PHE A 8 41.68 -5.21 -10.98
CA PHE A 8 40.49 -4.71 -10.29
C PHE A 8 39.40 -5.78 -10.32
N ALA A 9 39.21 -6.48 -9.21
CA ALA A 9 38.04 -7.35 -9.02
C ALA A 9 36.82 -6.47 -8.70
N ALA A 10 35.95 -6.25 -9.69
CA ALA A 10 34.68 -5.59 -9.48
C ALA A 10 33.70 -6.56 -8.80
N ILE A 11 33.43 -6.34 -7.52
CA ILE A 11 32.43 -7.09 -6.75
C ILE A 11 31.06 -6.51 -7.13
N LEU A 12 30.32 -7.20 -8.00
CA LEU A 12 28.93 -6.86 -8.30
C LEU A 12 28.07 -7.27 -7.11
N SER A 13 27.78 -6.34 -6.20
CA SER A 13 26.76 -6.52 -5.19
C SER A 13 25.38 -6.52 -5.87
N LEU A 14 24.80 -7.72 -6.03
CA LEU A 14 23.40 -7.90 -6.38
C LEU A 14 22.54 -7.40 -5.21
N VAL A 15 22.15 -6.12 -5.24
CA VAL A 15 21.02 -5.65 -4.42
C VAL A 15 19.78 -6.34 -4.97
N SER A 16 19.31 -7.37 -4.26
CA SER A 16 18.00 -7.96 -4.52
C SER A 16 16.95 -6.88 -4.24
N ALA A 17 16.22 -6.44 -5.26
CA ALA A 17 15.08 -5.56 -5.08
C ALA A 17 13.97 -6.37 -4.39
N LYS A 18 13.81 -6.18 -3.09
CA LYS A 18 12.77 -6.85 -2.29
C LYS A 18 11.41 -6.45 -2.87
N LYS A 19 10.69 -7.40 -3.46
CA LYS A 19 9.36 -7.15 -4.01
C LYS A 19 8.38 -7.11 -2.84
N ILE A 20 7.65 -6.01 -2.70
CA ILE A 20 6.61 -5.85 -1.67
C ILE A 20 5.26 -6.04 -2.35
N ASN A 21 4.38 -6.84 -1.75
CA ASN A 21 2.99 -6.95 -2.11
C ASN A 21 2.14 -6.04 -1.20
N MET A 22 1.04 -5.56 -1.78
CA MET A 22 0.06 -4.74 -1.09
C MET A 22 -1.28 -5.44 -1.17
N HIS A 23 -1.95 -5.64 -0.04
CA HIS A 23 -3.30 -6.20 -0.03
C HIS A 23 -4.19 -5.55 1.03
N CYS A 24 -5.49 -5.75 0.82
CA CYS A 24 -6.55 -5.33 1.71
C CYS A 24 -7.37 -6.54 2.15
N ASN A 25 -7.68 -6.60 3.44
CA ASN A 25 -8.66 -7.55 3.95
C ASN A 25 -10.08 -7.16 3.48
N PHE A 26 -11.01 -8.11 3.60
CA PHE A 26 -12.43 -7.80 3.49
C PHE A 26 -12.85 -6.72 4.49
N ALA A 27 -13.92 -6.02 4.16
CA ALA A 27 -14.41 -4.90 4.96
C ALA A 27 -14.71 -5.32 6.41
N GLU A 28 -14.11 -4.59 7.37
CA GLU A 28 -14.21 -4.84 8.82
C GLU A 28 -15.57 -4.44 9.39
N ASP A 29 -16.43 -3.82 8.57
CA ASP A 29 -17.82 -3.47 8.92
C ASP A 29 -18.81 -4.62 8.69
N HIS A 30 -18.31 -5.83 8.44
CA HIS A 30 -19.09 -7.06 8.21
C HIS A 30 -19.99 -7.04 6.96
N THR A 31 -19.78 -6.10 6.04
CA THR A 31 -20.47 -6.11 4.75
C THR A 31 -19.98 -7.21 3.81
N GLY A 32 -18.79 -7.76 4.07
CA GLY A 32 -18.16 -8.75 3.19
C GLY A 32 -17.62 -8.16 1.89
N MET A 33 -17.53 -6.83 1.80
CA MET A 33 -17.07 -6.14 0.60
C MET A 33 -15.55 -6.32 0.41
N VAL A 34 -15.15 -6.58 -0.84
CA VAL A 34 -13.74 -6.56 -1.24
C VAL A 34 -13.27 -5.10 -1.24
N GLN A 35 -12.12 -4.86 -0.63
CA GLN A 35 -11.53 -3.53 -0.51
C GLN A 35 -10.31 -3.39 -1.42
N GLN A 36 -10.09 -2.16 -1.87
CA GLN A 36 -8.92 -1.75 -2.62
C GLN A 36 -8.15 -0.69 -1.84
N PRO A 37 -6.85 -0.54 -2.10
CA PRO A 37 -6.00 0.43 -1.43
C PRO A 37 -6.22 1.83 -1.99
N PHE A 38 -6.44 2.81 -1.11
CA PHE A 38 -6.64 4.22 -1.45
C PHE A 38 -5.86 5.14 -0.51
N CYS A 39 -5.40 6.25 -1.07
CA CYS A 39 -5.03 7.43 -0.30
C CYS A 39 -6.21 8.38 -0.25
N CYS A 40 -6.86 8.46 0.91
CA CYS A 40 -8.04 9.30 1.11
C CYS A 40 -7.71 10.50 1.98
N ARG A 41 -8.21 11.67 1.62
CA ARG A 41 -8.20 12.87 2.47
C ARG A 41 -9.52 13.02 3.20
N ASP A 42 -9.48 13.72 4.34
CA ASP A 42 -10.68 14.12 5.09
C ASP A 42 -11.63 12.95 5.42
N LEU A 43 -11.07 11.80 5.83
CA LEU A 43 -11.85 10.66 6.30
C LEU A 43 -12.72 11.07 7.50
N VAL A 44 -14.03 10.92 7.36
CA VAL A 44 -15.00 11.19 8.43
C VAL A 44 -15.75 9.92 8.81
N PRO A 45 -16.25 9.77 10.06
CA PRO A 45 -17.03 8.60 10.43
C PRO A 45 -18.26 8.41 9.54
N ALA A 46 -18.45 7.18 9.04
CA ALA A 46 -19.60 6.84 8.21
C ALA A 46 -20.89 6.89 9.06
N ARG A 47 -21.94 7.52 8.52
CA ARG A 47 -23.20 7.68 9.25
C ARG A 47 -23.85 6.33 9.53
N GLY A 48 -24.04 6.02 10.82
CA GLY A 48 -24.68 4.78 11.25
C GLY A 48 -23.76 3.56 11.24
N ASN A 49 -22.46 3.73 10.99
CA ASN A 49 -21.48 2.66 11.01
C ASN A 49 -20.21 3.11 11.74
N SER A 50 -20.04 2.69 13.00
CA SER A 50 -18.89 3.05 13.83
C SER A 50 -17.59 2.32 13.46
N LYS A 51 -17.65 1.42 12.47
CA LYS A 51 -16.51 0.63 11.97
C LYS A 51 -16.00 1.11 10.62
N ALA A 52 -16.61 2.14 10.06
CA ALA A 52 -16.24 2.67 8.76
C ALA A 52 -16.05 4.19 8.82
N ASN A 53 -15.07 4.66 8.06
CA ASN A 53 -14.96 6.06 7.69
C ASN A 53 -15.34 6.20 6.21
N GLU A 54 -15.78 7.38 5.81
CA GLU A 54 -16.08 7.72 4.43
C GLU A 54 -15.29 8.94 3.97
N ALA A 55 -14.92 8.95 2.70
CA ALA A 55 -14.29 10.07 2.01
C ALA A 55 -14.78 10.16 0.57
N LEU A 56 -14.73 11.36 0.00
CA LEU A 56 -15.06 11.60 -1.42
C LEU A 56 -13.81 11.77 -2.29
N ASP A 57 -12.71 12.23 -1.67
CA ASP A 57 -11.47 12.53 -2.36
C ASP A 57 -10.42 11.48 -2.01
N CYS A 58 -10.29 10.50 -2.90
CA CYS A 58 -9.38 9.38 -2.72
C CYS A 58 -8.74 8.97 -4.04
N ASP A 59 -7.43 8.80 -4.01
CA ASP A 59 -6.64 8.28 -5.11
C ASP A 59 -6.40 6.78 -4.91
N GLN A 60 -6.75 5.97 -5.91
CA GLN A 60 -6.49 4.54 -5.86
C GLN A 60 -4.99 4.29 -6.02
N LEU A 61 -4.45 3.36 -5.24
CA LEU A 61 -3.07 2.92 -5.38
C LEU A 61 -3.00 1.61 -6.16
N ASP A 62 -2.25 1.61 -7.26
CA ASP A 62 -1.98 0.38 -8.03
C ASP A 62 -0.62 -0.23 -7.69
N GLN A 63 0.21 0.48 -6.92
CA GLN A 63 1.55 0.03 -6.50
C GLN A 63 1.74 0.19 -4.99
N PRO A 64 2.57 -0.65 -4.36
CA PRO A 64 2.88 -0.52 -2.93
C PRO A 64 3.64 0.77 -2.65
N GLN A 65 2.98 1.74 -2.02
CA GLN A 65 3.57 3.01 -1.61
C GLN A 65 2.79 3.63 -0.46
N LEU A 66 3.40 4.59 0.24
CA LEU A 66 2.70 5.48 1.17
C LEU A 66 1.95 6.57 0.40
N CYS A 67 1.02 7.24 1.08
CA CYS A 67 0.38 8.43 0.53
C CYS A 67 1.36 9.62 0.49
N ASP A 68 1.00 10.67 -0.26
CA ASP A 68 1.86 11.86 -0.43
C ASP A 68 2.19 12.57 0.90
N ASP A 69 1.30 12.46 1.88
CA ASP A 69 1.48 12.96 3.25
C ASP A 69 2.25 11.98 4.16
N GLN A 70 2.83 10.92 3.58
CA GLN A 70 3.50 9.80 4.24
C GLN A 70 2.58 8.97 5.15
N SER A 71 1.26 9.15 5.08
CA SER A 71 0.32 8.31 5.81
C SER A 71 0.21 6.92 5.19
N ARG A 72 -0.21 5.95 6.01
CA ARG A 72 -0.48 4.59 5.53
C ARG A 72 -1.79 4.60 4.75
N PRO A 73 -1.83 4.04 3.52
CA PRO A 73 -3.06 4.02 2.74
C PRO A 73 -4.16 3.21 3.43
N ALA A 74 -5.40 3.62 3.19
CA ALA A 74 -6.59 2.98 3.72
C ALA A 74 -7.08 1.87 2.77
N CYS A 75 -7.70 0.84 3.34
CA CYS A 75 -8.46 -0.14 2.57
C CYS A 75 -9.91 0.31 2.52
N CYS A 76 -10.41 0.53 1.30
CA CYS A 76 -11.74 1.05 1.08
C CYS A 76 -12.47 0.32 -0.04
N TYR A 77 -13.79 0.27 0.04
CA TYR A 77 -14.67 -0.13 -1.05
C TYR A 77 -15.53 1.06 -1.49
N THR A 78 -16.20 0.97 -2.64
CA THR A 78 -16.93 2.11 -3.22
C THR A 78 -18.44 1.93 -3.05
N ILE A 79 -19.13 2.96 -2.53
CA ILE A 79 -20.59 3.10 -2.58
C ILE A 79 -20.91 4.45 -3.24
N GLY A 80 -21.44 4.42 -4.47
CA GLY A 80 -21.68 5.63 -5.24
C GLY A 80 -20.39 6.46 -5.40
N PRO A 81 -20.39 7.78 -5.12
CA PRO A 81 -19.18 8.59 -5.19
C PRO A 81 -18.26 8.43 -3.96
N LYS A 82 -18.71 7.75 -2.90
CA LYS A 82 -17.97 7.66 -1.63
C LYS A 82 -17.08 6.43 -1.60
N LYS A 83 -15.90 6.58 -0.99
CA LYS A 83 -15.07 5.48 -0.53
C LYS A 83 -15.38 5.21 0.93
N ILE A 84 -15.69 3.96 1.25
CA ILE A 84 -15.96 3.49 2.59
C ILE A 84 -14.75 2.69 3.05
N CYS A 85 -14.02 3.23 4.01
CA CYS A 85 -12.75 2.72 4.47
C CYS A 85 -12.92 2.08 5.84
N THR A 86 -12.56 0.81 5.96
CA THR A 86 -12.77 0.04 7.20
C THR A 86 -11.47 -0.50 7.79
N GLY A 87 -10.35 -0.36 7.08
CA GLY A 87 -9.06 -0.85 7.53
C GLY A 87 -7.90 -0.11 6.86
N HIS A 88 -6.70 -0.65 7.03
CA HIS A 88 -5.49 -0.14 6.40
C HIS A 88 -4.82 -1.19 5.54
N VAL A 89 -4.09 -0.70 4.56
CA VAL A 89 -3.26 -1.53 3.69
C VAL A 89 -2.23 -2.30 4.50
N ILE A 90 -2.07 -3.58 4.14
CA ILE A 90 -1.03 -4.45 4.67
C ILE A 90 0.05 -4.61 3.59
N PHE A 91 1.25 -4.16 3.92
CA PHE A 91 2.46 -4.38 3.14
C PHE A 91 3.12 -5.68 3.62
N GLN A 92 3.33 -6.61 2.70
CA GLN A 92 3.99 -7.88 2.97
C GLN A 92 5.09 -8.10 1.95
N ASP A 93 6.16 -8.75 2.36
CA ASP A 93 7.19 -9.16 1.42
C ASP A 93 6.60 -10.21 0.48
N ALA A 94 6.88 -10.10 -0.82
CA ALA A 94 6.34 -11.02 -1.81
C ALA A 94 6.88 -12.45 -1.68
N GLU A 95 7.97 -12.62 -0.92
CA GLU A 95 8.56 -13.92 -0.59
C GLU A 95 7.84 -14.60 0.60
N ASP A 96 6.99 -13.88 1.33
CA ASP A 96 6.28 -14.36 2.52
C ASP A 96 4.81 -14.79 2.23
N VAL A 97 4.38 -14.77 0.96
CA VAL A 97 3.02 -15.13 0.52
C VAL A 97 2.95 -16.57 0.01
#